data_AF-A0A3M0ZZQ1-F1
#
_entry.id   AF-A0A3M0ZZQ1-F1
#
_cell.length_a   1.000
_cell.length_b   1.000
_cell.length_c   1.000
_cell.angle_alpha   90.00
_cell.angle_beta   90.00
_cell.angle_gamma   90.00
#
_symmetry.space_group_name_H-M   'P 1'
#
loop_
_entity.id
_entity.type
_entity.pdbx_description
1 polymer ?
#
loop_
_entity_poly.entity_id
_entity_poly.type
_entity_poly.pdbx_seq_one_letter_code
_entity_poly.pdbx_strand_id
1 'polypeptide(L)' 'MRKFTLEYWIDEGWYVGRLKEVPGVFSQGETLEELEENIKEAYQLMIVDVEELNWPGIETKELEFEV' A
#
# COMPACT_ATOMS: atom_id res chain seq x y z
N MET A 1 -13.59 -5.99 11.47
CA MET A 1 -12.18 -5.53 11.33
C MET A 1 -11.51 -6.35 10.25
N ARG A 2 -10.97 -5.70 9.22
CA ARG A 2 -9.98 -6.35 8.33
C ARG A 2 -8.64 -6.37 9.06
N LYS A 3 -7.85 -7.42 8.86
CA LYS A 3 -6.48 -7.54 9.37
C LYS A 3 -5.55 -7.56 8.17
N PHE A 4 -4.43 -6.88 8.29
CA PHE A 4 -3.36 -6.84 7.29
C PHE A 4 -2.06 -7.28 7.93
N THR A 5 -1.14 -7.76 7.11
CA THR A 5 0.18 -8.20 7.54
C THR A 5 1.22 -7.20 7.03
N LEU A 6 1.93 -6.56 7.96
CA LEU A 6 3.07 -5.70 7.63
C LEU A 6 4.33 -6.57 7.43
N GLU A 7 4.88 -6.56 6.23
CA GLU A 7 6.25 -7.02 5.96
C GLU A 7 7.18 -5.81 6.07
N TYR A 8 8.21 -5.89 6.92
CA TYR A 8 9.14 -4.77 7.11
C TYR A 8 10.59 -5.23 7.30
N TRP A 9 11.52 -4.34 6.98
CA TRP A 9 12.96 -4.51 7.15
C TRP A 9 13.59 -3.15 7.50
N ILE A 10 14.88 -3.17 7.85
CA ILE A 10 15.66 -1.95 8.08
C ILE A 10 16.54 -1.69 6.87
N ASP A 11 16.47 -0.48 6.33
CA ASP A 11 17.30 0.00 5.22
C ASP A 11 17.86 1.39 5.55
N GLU A 12 19.17 1.57 5.47
CA GLU A 12 19.88 2.81 5.84
C GLU A 12 19.45 3.45 7.18
N GLY A 13 19.04 2.64 8.16
CA GLY A 13 18.58 3.10 9.48
C GLY A 13 17.10 3.45 9.56
N TRP A 14 16.35 3.29 8.46
CA TRP A 14 14.91 3.48 8.38
C TRP A 14 14.16 2.15 8.45
N TYR A 15 12.98 2.16 9.06
CA TYR A 15 12.01 1.07 8.92
C TYR A 15 11.29 1.24 7.59
N VAL A 16 11.41 0.26 6.70
CA VAL A 16 10.72 0.24 5.40
C VAL A 16 9.78 -0.96 5.39
N GLY A 17 8.56 -0.77 4.88
CA GLY A 17 7.60 -1.87 4.86
C GLY A 17 6.48 -1.71 3.84
N ARG A 18 5.70 -2.78 3.71
CA ARG A 18 4.53 -2.87 2.84
C ARG A 18 3.45 -3.78 3.42
N LEU A 19 2.23 -3.62 2.96
CA LEU A 19 1.17 -4.60 3.24
C LEU A 19 1.30 -5.81 2.31
N LYS A 20 1.38 -7.00 2.90
CA LYS A 20 1.48 -8.26 2.14
C LYS A 20 0.29 -8.47 1.22
N GLU A 21 -0.92 -8.14 1.69
CA GLU A 21 -2.16 -8.31 0.96
C GLU A 21 -2.37 -7.22 -0.11
N VAL A 22 -1.66 -6.09 0.01
CA VAL A 22 -1.71 -4.98 -0.94
C VAL A 22 -0.30 -4.46 -1.19
N PRO A 23 0.52 -5.15 -2.01
CA PRO A 23 1.94 -4.81 -2.18
C PRO A 23 2.22 -3.39 -2.70
N GLY A 24 1.21 -2.75 -3.30
CA GLY A 24 1.28 -1.34 -3.73
C GLY A 24 1.20 -0.33 -2.58
N VAL A 25 0.80 -0.76 -1.37
CA VAL A 25 0.83 0.06 -0.16
C VAL A 25 2.16 -0.18 0.54
N PHE A 26 3.06 0.78 0.39
CA PHE A 26 4.38 0.77 0.99
C PHE A 26 4.66 2.13 1.63
N SER A 27 5.51 2.14 2.65
CA SER A 27 5.99 3.37 3.26
C SER A 27 7.28 3.13 4.06
N GLN A 28 7.77 4.17 4.73
CA GLN A 28 8.92 4.14 5.63
C GLN A 28 8.71 5.03 6.86
N GLY A 29 9.49 4.81 7.92
CA GLY A 29 9.52 5.66 9.12
C GLY A 29 10.83 5.49 9.90
N GLU A 30 11.18 6.45 10.76
CA GLU A 30 12.36 6.37 11.63
C GLU A 30 12.15 5.35 12.77
N THR A 31 10.89 5.09 13.11
CA THR A 31 10.48 4.08 14.09
C THR A 31 9.47 3.10 13.49
N LEU A 32 9.28 1.94 14.13
CA LEU A 32 8.26 0.98 13.72
C LEU A 32 6.84 1.56 13.85
N GLU A 33 6.57 2.34 14.89
CA GLU A 33 5.27 3.00 15.10
C GLU A 33 4.97 4.00 13.99
N GLU A 34 5.96 4.82 13.61
CA GLU A 34 5.84 5.76 12.48
C GLU A 34 5.60 5.02 11.16
N LEU A 35 6.30 3.91 10.91
CA LEU A 35 6.04 3.07 9.74
C LEU A 35 4.58 2.57 9.73
N GLU A 36 4.05 2.11 10.87
CA GLU A 36 2.66 1.63 10.97
C GLU A 36 1.65 2.75 10.67
N GLU A 37 1.88 3.96 11.19
CA GLU A 37 1.05 5.13 10.91
C GLU A 37 1.10 5.52 9.43
N ASN A 38 2.30 5.61 8.85
CA ASN A 38 2.48 5.98 7.45
C ASN A 38 1.88 4.94 6.49
N ILE A 39 1.94 3.64 6.83
CA ILE A 39 1.28 2.57 6.06
C ILE A 39 -0.23 2.72 6.10
N LYS A 40 -0.80 3.08 7.25
CA LYS A 40 -2.24 3.30 7.39
C LYS A 40 -2.71 4.49 6.55
N GLU A 41 -1.96 5.58 6.53
CA GLU A 41 -2.23 6.73 5.68
C GLU A 41 -2.13 6.38 4.19
N ALA A 42 -1.07 5.69 3.78
CA ALA A 42 -0.90 5.23 2.40
C ALA A 42 -2.06 4.33 1.94
N TYR A 43 -2.53 3.41 2.80
CA TYR A 43 -3.70 2.58 2.52
C TYR A 43 -4.98 3.40 2.37
N GLN A 44 -5.18 4.41 3.22
CA GLN A 44 -6.36 5.29 3.15
C GLN A 44 -6.37 6.10 1.86
N LEU A 45 -5.23 6.70 1.48
CA LEU A 45 -5.09 7.44 0.24
C LEU A 45 -5.42 6.57 -0.99
N MET A 46 -4.89 5.34 -1.02
CA MET A 46 -5.15 4.41 -2.12
C MET A 46 -6.64 4.05 -2.25
N ILE A 47 -7.36 3.86 -1.12
CA ILE A 47 -8.81 3.58 -1.19
C ILE A 47 -9.58 4.80 -1.69
N VAL A 48 -9.23 6.00 -1.19
CA VAL A 48 -9.90 7.25 -1.61
C VAL A 48 -9.70 7.47 -3.11
N ASP A 49 -8.48 7.31 -3.62
CA ASP A 49 -8.22 7.41 -5.06
C ASP A 49 -9.05 6.38 -5.86
N VAL A 50 -9.09 5.12 -5.43
CA VAL A 50 -9.88 4.07 -6.11
C VAL A 50 -11.38 4.38 -6.14
N GLU A 51 -11.94 4.96 -5.07
CA GLU A 51 -13.35 5.34 -5.02
C GLU A 51 -13.66 6.61 -5.84
N GLU A 52 -12.69 7.51 -6.01
CA GLU A 52 -12.86 8.79 -6.72
C GLU A 52 -12.46 8.77 -8.22
N LEU A 53 -11.84 7.71 -8.71
CA LEU A 53 -11.46 7.58 -10.12
C LEU A 53 -12.68 7.42 -11.05
N ASN A 54 -13.35 8.53 -11.36
CA ASN A 54 -14.38 8.65 -12.41
C ASN A 54 -13.86 9.32 -13.70
N TRP A 55 -12.54 9.36 -13.89
CA TRP A 55 -11.94 10.13 -14.97
C TRP A 55 -12.44 9.65 -16.34
N PRO A 56 -13.07 10.53 -17.15
CA PRO A 56 -13.64 10.13 -18.43
C PRO A 56 -12.54 9.64 -19.37
N GLY A 57 -12.67 8.41 -19.86
CA GLY A 57 -11.70 7.76 -20.75
C GLY A 57 -10.70 6.82 -20.06
N ILE A 58 -10.88 6.50 -18.77
CA ILE A 58 -10.21 5.33 -18.18
C ILE A 58 -10.82 4.06 -18.78
N GLU A 59 -9.96 3.25 -19.41
CA GLU A 59 -10.31 1.92 -19.94
C GLU A 59 -9.66 0.86 -19.05
N THR A 60 -10.45 -0.07 -18.53
CA THR A 60 -9.97 -1.19 -17.71
C THR A 60 -9.94 -2.46 -18.55
N LYS A 61 -8.85 -3.23 -18.45
CA LYS A 61 -8.71 -4.52 -19.13
C LYS A 61 -8.14 -5.58 -18.20
N GLU A 62 -8.84 -6.70 -18.08
CA GLU A 62 -8.33 -7.89 -17.37
C GLU A 62 -7.28 -8.60 -18.24
N LEU A 63 -6.20 -9.06 -17.60
CA LEU A 63 -5.13 -9.82 -18.23
C LEU A 63 -4.96 -11.15 -17.50
N GLU A 64 -4.93 -12.24 -18.27
CA GLU A 64 -4.67 -13.58 -17.76
C GLU A 64 -3.26 -14.02 -18.18
N PHE A 65 -2.53 -14.66 -17.27
CA PHE A 65 -1.21 -15.22 -17.50
C PHE A 65 -1.20 -16.70 -17.09
N GLU A 66 -0.62 -17.57 -17.91
CA GLU A 66 -0.25 -18.94 -17.50
C GLU A 66 1.12 -18.87 -16.79
N VAL A 67 1.21 -19.49 -15.60
CA VAL A 67 2.42 -19.54 -14.77
C VAL A 67 3.18 -20.84 -15.03
#